data_AF-A0A924L8G5-F1
#
_entry.id   AF-A0A924L8G5-F1
#
_cell.length_a   1.000
_cell.length_b   1.000
_cell.length_c   1.000
_cell.angle_alpha   90.00
_cell.angle_beta   90.00
_cell.angle_gamma   90.00
#
_symmetry.space_group_name_H-M   'P 1'
#
loop_
_entity.id
_entity.type
_entity.pdbx_description
1 polymer ?
#
loop_
_entity_poly.entity_id
_entity_poly.type
_entity_poly.pdbx_seq_one_letter_code
_entity_poly.pdbx_strand_id
1 'polypeptide(L)' 'MLSPSTASRPRSRSRSTHARTFIGQAQGILMGRYGIGAEQAFDYLRRRSQQEQVKLSDVAHNIIGDQDDKNAAQSSDD' A
#
# COMPACT_ATOMS: atom_id res chain seq x y z
N MET A 1 28.44 20.91 27.52
CA MET A 1 26.99 21.21 27.54
C MET A 1 26.40 20.59 26.29
N LEU A 2 25.63 19.51 26.44
CA LEU A 2 25.22 18.60 25.37
C LEU A 2 23.90 19.10 24.74
N SER A 3 23.86 19.21 23.42
CA SER A 3 22.70 19.66 22.64
C SER A 3 21.47 18.77 22.86
N PRO A 4 20.25 19.31 23.05
CA PRO A 4 19.06 18.49 23.18
C PRO A 4 18.55 18.03 21.80
N SER A 5 18.59 16.71 21.64
CA SER A 5 17.55 15.84 21.12
C SER A 5 16.70 16.31 19.94
N THR A 6 16.94 15.62 18.83
CA THR A 6 15.97 15.20 17.81
C THR A 6 14.51 15.20 18.31
N ALA A 7 13.74 16.19 17.89
CA ALA A 7 12.30 16.19 18.10
C ALA A 7 11.64 15.18 17.14
N SER A 8 10.95 14.24 17.77
CA SER A 8 10.21 13.12 17.21
C SER A 8 9.37 13.48 15.98
N ARG A 9 9.57 12.74 14.89
CA ARG A 9 8.75 12.77 13.68
C ARG A 9 7.35 12.22 14.05
N PRO A 10 6.26 13.00 13.95
CA PRO A 10 4.95 12.50 14.34
C PRO A 10 4.52 11.38 13.38
N ARG A 11 4.33 10.18 13.92
CA ARG A 11 3.65 9.08 13.23
C ARG A 11 2.18 9.48 13.12
N SER A 12 1.75 10.01 11.97
CA SER A 12 0.33 10.19 11.70
C SER A 12 -0.34 8.82 11.52
N ARG A 13 -0.80 8.22 12.62
CA ARG A 13 -1.70 7.06 12.58
C ARG A 13 -3.14 7.55 12.44
N SER A 14 -3.50 8.06 11.26
CA SER A 14 -4.91 8.13 10.86
C SER A 14 -5.37 6.71 10.49
N ARG A 15 -5.84 5.94 11.47
CA ARG A 15 -6.26 4.55 11.27
C ARG A 15 -7.75 4.44 11.60
N SER A 16 -8.59 4.35 10.58
CA SER A 16 -9.64 3.30 10.44
C SER A 16 -10.78 3.61 9.47
N THR A 17 -10.84 4.77 8.82
CA THR A 17 -11.83 5.01 7.75
C THR A 17 -11.28 4.81 6.34
N HIS A 18 -9.96 4.93 6.15
CA HIS A 18 -9.31 4.77 4.84
C HIS A 18 -9.00 3.32 4.44
N ALA A 19 -9.07 2.37 5.37
CA ALA A 19 -8.68 0.98 5.13
C ALA A 19 -9.49 0.34 3.99
N ARG A 20 -10.82 0.59 3.95
CA ARG A 20 -11.70 0.05 2.90
C ARG A 20 -11.41 0.67 1.53
N THR A 21 -11.13 1.97 1.49
CA THR A 21 -10.79 2.69 0.25
C THR A 21 -9.50 2.17 -0.38
N PHE A 22 -8.45 2.00 0.43
CA PHE A 22 -7.17 1.49 -0.08
C PHE A 22 -7.25 0.04 -0.56
N ILE A 23 -8.01 -0.81 0.13
CA ILE A 23 -8.22 -2.20 -0.32
C ILE A 23 -8.90 -2.22 -1.69
N GLY A 24 -9.96 -1.43 -1.89
CA GLY A 24 -10.65 -1.36 -3.18
C GLY A 24 -9.76 -0.84 -4.32
N GLN A 25 -8.94 0.19 -4.06
CA GLN A 25 -7.97 0.71 -5.03
C GLN A 25 -6.90 -0.33 -5.38
N ALA A 26 -6.31 -0.99 -4.38
CA ALA A 26 -5.34 -2.05 -4.61
C ALA A 26 -5.93 -3.23 -5.37
N GLN A 27 -7.19 -3.61 -5.08
CA GLN A 27 -7.91 -4.61 -5.88
C GLN A 27 -8.03 -4.16 -7.34
N GLY A 28 -8.45 -2.92 -7.61
CA GLY A 28 -8.54 -2.39 -8.97
C GLY A 28 -7.22 -2.46 -9.74
N ILE A 29 -6.10 -2.13 -9.08
CA ILE A 29 -4.76 -2.24 -9.66
C ILE A 29 -4.43 -3.71 -9.98
N LEU A 30 -4.68 -4.63 -9.04
CA LEU A 30 -4.43 -6.06 -9.24
C LEU A 30 -5.32 -6.64 -10.36
N MET A 31 -6.59 -6.22 -10.43
CA MET A 31 -7.52 -6.61 -11.48
C MET A 31 -7.02 -6.15 -12.85
N GLY A 32 -6.62 -4.89 -12.98
CA GLY A 32 -6.10 -4.35 -14.25
C GLY A 32 -4.75 -4.97 -14.66
N ARG A 33 -3.88 -5.25 -13.69
CA ARG A 33 -2.54 -5.77 -13.95
C ARG A 33 -2.50 -7.27 -14.26
N TYR A 34 -3.35 -8.05 -13.60
CA TYR A 34 -3.35 -9.51 -13.71
C TYR A 34 -4.56 -10.07 -14.47
N GLY A 35 -5.54 -9.24 -14.85
CA GLY A 35 -6.76 -9.69 -15.51
C GLY A 35 -7.65 -10.56 -14.62
N ILE A 36 -7.52 -10.43 -13.29
CA ILE A 36 -8.25 -11.26 -12.31
C ILE A 36 -9.50 -10.55 -11.79
N GLY A 37 -10.44 -11.32 -11.22
CA GLY A 37 -11.62 -10.79 -10.56
C GLY A 37 -11.33 -10.17 -9.19
N ALA A 38 -12.28 -9.38 -8.67
CA ALA A 38 -12.15 -8.69 -7.39
C ALA A 38 -11.91 -9.63 -6.19
N GLU A 39 -12.53 -10.82 -6.20
CA GLU A 39 -12.37 -11.84 -5.16
C GLU A 39 -10.94 -12.42 -5.16
N GLN A 40 -10.41 -12.76 -6.34
CA GLN A 40 -9.04 -13.25 -6.49
C GLN A 40 -8.00 -12.19 -6.09
N ALA A 41 -8.26 -10.92 -6.42
CA ALA A 41 -7.42 -9.80 -5.99
C ALA A 41 -7.46 -9.63 -4.46
N PHE A 42 -8.63 -9.79 -3.83
CA PHE A 42 -8.74 -9.75 -2.37
C PHE A 42 -7.96 -10.88 -1.70
N ASP A 43 -8.08 -12.10 -2.24
CA ASP A 43 -7.35 -13.25 -1.74
C ASP A 43 -5.83 -13.08 -1.87
N TYR A 44 -5.38 -12.43 -2.94
CA TYR A 44 -3.97 -12.07 -3.08
C TYR A 44 -3.51 -11.14 -1.94
N LEU A 45 -4.26 -10.06 -1.68
CA LEU A 45 -3.97 -9.13 -0.58
C LEU A 45 -3.97 -9.86 0.77
N ARG A 46 -4.94 -10.76 0.99
CA ARG A 46 -5.10 -11.55 2.21
C ARG A 46 -3.90 -12.47 2.44
N ARG A 47 -3.44 -13.17 1.40
CA ARG A 47 -2.26 -14.05 1.48
C ARG A 47 -1.01 -13.24 1.84
N ARG A 48 -0.76 -12.11 1.17
CA ARG A 48 0.34 -11.19 1.50
C ARG A 48 0.27 -10.70 2.95
N SER A 49 -0.91 -10.32 3.41
CA SER A 49 -1.13 -9.87 4.79
C SER A 49 -0.77 -10.94 5.82
N GLN A 50 -1.10 -12.21 5.54
CA GLN A 50 -0.74 -13.33 6.40
C GLN A 50 0.75 -13.64 6.38
N GLN A 51 1.38 -13.59 5.19
CA GLN A 51 2.81 -13.84 5.01
C GLN A 51 3.67 -12.77 5.70
N GLU A 52 3.27 -11.50 5.62
CA GLU A 52 4.00 -10.37 6.19
C GLU A 52 3.59 -10.03 7.63
N GLN A 53 2.55 -10.69 8.16
CA GLN A 53 1.95 -10.40 9.46
C GLN A 53 1.56 -8.92 9.64
N VAL A 54 1.18 -8.26 8.55
CA VAL A 54 0.73 -6.86 8.55
C VAL A 54 -0.76 -6.77 8.23
N LYS A 55 -1.37 -5.65 8.56
CA LYS A 55 -2.80 -5.44 8.29
C LYS A 55 -3.06 -5.41 6.78
N LEU A 56 -4.20 -5.95 6.37
CA LEU A 56 -4.62 -5.95 4.96
C LEU A 56 -4.62 -4.55 4.31
N SER A 57 -5.00 -3.53 5.08
CA SER A 57 -4.92 -2.12 4.66
C SER A 57 -3.50 -1.64 4.40
N ASP A 58 -2.54 -2.12 5.19
CA ASP A 58 -1.14 -1.73 5.09
C ASP A 58 -0.51 -2.43 3.84
N VAL A 59 -0.90 -3.68 3.56
CA VAL A 59 -0.56 -4.36 2.27
C VAL A 59 -1.10 -3.60 1.08
N ALA A 60 -2.37 -3.22 1.11
CA ALA A 60 -3.01 -2.49 0.02
C ALA A 60 -2.29 -1.16 -0.26
N HIS A 61 -1.91 -0.45 0.79
CA HIS A 61 -1.14 0.78 0.68
C HIS A 61 0.23 0.58 0.00
N ASN A 62 0.94 -0.50 0.35
CA ASN A 62 2.22 -0.84 -0.26
C ASN A 62 2.09 -1.12 -1.77
N ILE A 63 1.01 -1.80 -2.20
CA ILE A 63 0.77 -2.08 -3.62
C ILE A 63 0.48 -0.80 -4.41
N ILE A 64 -0.28 0.13 -3.82
CA ILE A 64 -0.57 1.42 -4.44
C ILE A 64 0.73 2.23 -4.60
N GLY A 65 1.57 2.28 -3.55
CA GLY A 65 2.88 2.96 -3.61
C GLY A 65 3.81 2.37 -4.67
N ASP A 66 3.98 1.05 -4.69
CA ASP A 66 4.83 0.36 -5.68
C ASP A 66 4.36 0.58 -7.13
N GLN A 67 3.06 0.84 -7.34
CA GLN A 67 2.53 1.16 -8.66
C GLN A 67 2.80 2.61 -9.07
N ASP A 68 2.76 3.55 -8.14
CA ASP A 68 3.08 4.96 -8.40
C ASP A 68 4.57 5.12 -8.78
N ASP A 69 5.45 4.43 -8.05
CA ASP A 69 6.89 4.39 -8.33
C ASP A 69 7.20 3.80 -9.71
N LYS A 70 6.49 2.74 -10.10
CA LYS A 70 6.66 2.10 -11.43
C LYS A 70 6.14 2.96 -12.57
N ASN A 71 5.03 3.65 -12.37
CA ASN A 71 4.49 4.59 -13.35
C ASN A 71 5.43 5.80 -13.55
N ALA A 72 6.04 6.29 -12.46
CA ALA A 72 7.05 7.35 -12.54
C ALA A 72 8.33 6.89 -13.25
N ALA A 73 8.79 5.65 -13.03
CA ALA A 73 9.95 5.11 -13.73
C ALA A 73 9.70 4.82 -15.22
N GLN A 74 8.48 4.45 -15.61
CA GLN A 74 8.12 4.16 -17.00
C GLN A 74 7.95 5.42 -17.88
N SER A 75 7.86 6.61 -17.30
CA SER A 75 7.69 7.88 -18.03
C SER A 75 8.99 8.64 -18.30
N SER A 76 10.14 8.12 -17.82
CA SER A 76 11.45 8.76 -18.01
C SER A 76 12.26 8.21 -19.19
N ASP A 77 11.69 7.28 -19.97
CA ASP A 77 12.34 6.65 -21.14
C ASP A 77 11.75 7.11 -22.48
N ASP A 78 11.00 8.23 -22.52
CA ASP A 78 10.52 8.89 -23.75
C ASP A 78 11.23 10.23 -23.99
#